data_AF-A0AAV5VSA6-F1
#
_entry.id   AF-A0AAV5VSA6-F1
#
_cell.length_a   1.000
_cell.length_b   1.000
_cell.length_c   1.000
_cell.angle_alpha   90.00
_cell.angle_beta   90.00
_cell.angle_gamma   90.00
#
_symmetry.space_group_name_H-M   'P 1'
#
loop_
_entity.id
_entity.type
_entity.pdbx_description
1 polymer ?
#
loop_
_entity_poly.entity_id
_entity_poly.type
_entity_poly.pdbx_seq_one_letter_code
_entity_poly.pdbx_strand_id
1 'polypeptide(L)'
;FPKTIYLNAQYVICIWASSFSSILVIVDFNFLYRYWAVSNPHLIKLFSTNWFPLSLIVIFAAQCVSWYSVCYFLMEATPEAREAIAPALLKKYGVDARERSLLISDYYRDGHYNTKPVAAIFFFNVVLGVGFTFMIYCGVGTIRCLSAVNQHISAQTRKLQYQLFRMLTIQTIIPLCSVHFACASTLIIPVFGLAQEFLDVCSPLLSFFAPLDALAVILLMSDYRRAASKMIPCI
;
A
#
# COMPACT_ATOMS: atom_id res chain seq x y z
N PHE A 1 -11.70 20.14 -24.24
CA PHE A 1 -11.42 20.36 -22.81
C PHE A 1 -10.16 21.21 -22.64
N PRO A 2 -10.15 22.27 -21.79
CA PRO A 2 -8.99 23.14 -21.66
C PRO A 2 -7.80 22.41 -21.01
N LYS A 3 -6.61 22.51 -21.64
CA LYS A 3 -5.35 21.86 -21.22
C LYS A 3 -5.04 22.01 -19.72
N THR A 4 -5.40 23.14 -19.11
CA THR A 4 -5.16 23.44 -17.70
C THR A 4 -5.93 22.54 -16.74
N ILE A 5 -7.19 22.20 -17.03
CA ILE A 5 -7.99 21.30 -16.18
C ILE A 5 -7.42 19.88 -16.24
N TYR A 6 -6.92 19.48 -17.42
CA TYR A 6 -6.33 18.18 -17.64
C TYR A 6 -5.01 17.99 -16.87
N LEU A 7 -4.15 19.02 -16.89
CA LEU A 7 -2.90 19.05 -16.15
C LEU A 7 -3.15 18.97 -14.64
N ASN A 8 -4.12 19.73 -14.13
CA ASN A 8 -4.52 19.70 -12.73
C ASN A 8 -5.02 18.31 -12.31
N ALA A 9 -5.82 17.64 -13.15
CA ALA A 9 -6.29 16.29 -12.89
C ALA A 9 -5.14 15.26 -12.89
N GLN A 10 -4.13 15.41 -13.74
CA GLN A 10 -2.96 14.53 -13.77
C GLN A 10 -2.14 14.63 -12.48
N TYR A 11 -1.92 15.85 -11.96
CA TYR A 11 -1.25 16.03 -10.69
C TYR A 11 -1.99 15.35 -9.54
N VAL A 12 -3.31 15.51 -9.48
CA VAL A 12 -4.15 14.87 -8.45
C VAL A 12 -4.07 13.35 -8.52
N ILE A 13 -4.13 12.76 -9.72
CA ILE A 13 -4.05 11.30 -9.89
C ILE A 13 -2.66 10.77 -9.49
N CYS A 14 -1.58 11.49 -9.82
CA CYS A 14 -0.24 11.10 -9.42
C CYS A 14 -0.04 11.18 -7.89
N ILE A 15 -0.58 12.22 -7.26
CA ILE A 15 -0.58 12.36 -5.79
C ILE A 15 -1.37 11.20 -5.16
N TRP A 16 -2.57 10.93 -5.68
CA TRP A 16 -3.41 9.82 -5.22
C TRP A 16 -2.69 8.47 -5.38
N ALA A 17 -2.05 8.21 -6.52
CA ALA A 17 -1.26 7.00 -6.73
C ALA A 17 -0.07 6.89 -5.77
N SER A 18 0.64 8.00 -5.53
CA SER A 18 1.77 8.03 -4.58
C SER A 18 1.36 7.75 -3.13
N SER A 19 0.11 8.08 -2.75
CA SER A 19 -0.40 7.82 -1.42
C SER A 19 -0.44 6.33 -1.09
N PHE A 20 -0.64 5.45 -2.06
CA PHE A 20 -0.59 4.00 -1.83
C PHE A 20 0.81 3.51 -1.49
N SER A 21 1.85 4.10 -2.11
CA SER A 21 3.22 3.78 -1.74
C SER A 21 3.58 4.25 -0.32
N SER A 22 2.91 5.28 0.17
CA SER A 22 3.12 5.78 1.53
C SER A 22 2.68 4.77 2.59
N ILE A 23 1.63 3.99 2.29
CA ILE A 23 1.13 2.91 3.15
C ILE A 23 2.19 1.82 3.29
N LEU A 24 2.86 1.43 2.19
CA LEU A 24 3.94 0.44 2.19
C LEU A 24 5.04 0.81 3.19
N VAL A 25 5.54 2.05 3.12
CA VAL A 25 6.64 2.52 3.98
C VAL A 25 6.23 2.58 5.44
N ILE A 26 5.02 3.06 5.74
CA ILE A 26 4.50 3.08 7.12
C ILE A 26 4.40 1.66 7.66
N VAL A 27 3.93 0.72 6.85
CA VAL A 27 3.85 -0.69 7.19
C VAL A 27 5.24 -1.30 7.46
N ASP A 28 6.24 -0.99 6.63
CA ASP A 28 7.62 -1.43 6.83
C ASP A 28 8.19 -0.90 8.16
N PHE A 29 7.98 0.39 8.45
CA PHE A 29 8.43 0.98 9.72
C PHE A 29 7.77 0.33 10.93
N ASN A 30 6.48 -0.03 10.82
CA ASN A 30 5.78 -0.78 11.87
C ASN A 30 6.40 -2.16 12.08
N PHE A 31 6.72 -2.90 11.02
CA PHE A 31 7.40 -4.19 11.12
C PHE A 31 8.80 -4.07 11.72
N LEU A 32 9.56 -3.06 11.33
CA LEU A 32 10.89 -2.78 11.88
C LEU A 32 10.82 -2.49 13.38
N TYR A 33 9.93 -1.57 13.79
CA TYR A 33 9.73 -1.23 15.18
C TYR A 33 9.39 -2.47 16.02
N ARG A 34 8.47 -3.30 15.54
CA ARG A 34 8.07 -4.54 16.26
C ARG A 34 9.21 -5.53 16.37
N TYR A 35 9.92 -5.74 15.27
CA TYR A 35 11.07 -6.63 15.25
C TYR A 35 12.11 -6.19 16.28
N TRP A 36 12.45 -4.90 16.32
CA TRP A 36 13.39 -4.38 17.30
C TRP A 36 12.84 -4.40 18.73
N ALA A 37 11.55 -4.17 18.93
CA ALA A 37 10.96 -4.16 20.28
C ALA A 37 11.09 -5.51 20.98
N VAL A 38 11.07 -6.60 20.21
CA VAL A 38 11.20 -7.97 20.74
C VAL A 38 12.65 -8.46 20.67
N SER A 39 13.34 -8.27 19.53
CA SER A 39 14.68 -8.82 19.32
C SER A 39 15.81 -7.96 19.89
N ASN A 40 15.67 -6.65 19.85
CA ASN A 40 16.72 -5.69 20.17
C ASN A 40 16.14 -4.44 20.85
N PRO A 41 15.59 -4.55 22.09
CA PRO A 41 14.87 -3.46 22.72
C PRO A 41 15.69 -2.17 22.88
N HIS A 42 17.02 -2.29 22.94
CA HIS A 42 17.93 -1.14 23.00
C HIS A 42 17.85 -0.25 21.75
N LEU A 43 17.54 -0.81 20.57
CA LEU A 43 17.40 -0.05 19.32
C LEU A 43 16.12 0.78 19.28
N ILE A 44 15.10 0.45 20.08
CA ILE A 44 13.86 1.24 20.14
C ILE A 44 14.12 2.65 20.66
N LYS A 45 15.18 2.85 21.46
CA LYS A 45 15.61 4.18 21.91
C LYS A 45 15.95 5.11 20.74
N LEU A 46 16.30 4.57 19.56
CA LEU A 46 16.52 5.37 18.34
C LEU A 46 15.27 6.14 17.94
N PHE A 47 14.07 5.55 18.07
CA PHE A 47 12.80 6.23 17.78
C PHE A 47 12.54 7.43 18.70
N SER A 48 13.23 7.53 19.84
CA SER A 48 13.17 8.69 20.74
C SER A 48 14.29 9.71 20.51
N THR A 49 15.23 9.45 19.61
CA THR A 49 16.23 10.46 19.18
C THR A 49 15.62 11.40 18.15
N ASN A 50 16.26 12.55 17.88
CA ASN A 50 15.74 13.49 16.88
C ASN A 50 16.09 13.09 15.44
N TRP A 51 17.27 12.49 15.22
CA TRP A 51 17.76 12.19 13.87
C TRP A 51 17.06 11.00 13.23
N PHE A 52 16.74 9.96 14.00
CA PHE A 52 16.19 8.73 13.43
C PHE A 52 14.73 8.89 12.94
N PRO A 53 13.78 9.47 13.70
CA PRO A 53 12.46 9.82 13.16
C PRO A 53 12.54 10.77 11.97
N LEU A 54 13.48 11.72 11.98
CA LEU A 54 13.71 12.61 10.84
C LEU A 54 14.15 11.81 9.60
N SER A 55 15.02 10.82 9.74
CA SER A 55 15.42 9.96 8.62
C SER A 55 14.25 9.13 8.08
N LEU A 56 13.36 8.64 8.95
CA LEU A 56 12.14 7.94 8.55
C LEU A 56 11.19 8.87 7.75
N ILE A 57 11.04 10.13 8.17
CA ILE A 57 10.25 11.13 7.44
C ILE A 57 10.88 11.42 6.07
N VAL A 58 12.21 11.53 5.99
CA VAL A 58 12.91 11.73 4.73
C VAL A 58 12.73 10.54 3.79
N ILE A 59 12.85 9.30 4.30
CA ILE A 59 12.59 8.08 3.51
C ILE A 59 11.14 8.06 3.00
N PHE A 60 10.18 8.38 3.87
CA PHE A 60 8.78 8.48 3.48
C PHE A 60 8.53 9.52 2.38
N ALA A 61 9.08 10.73 2.53
CA ALA A 61 8.94 11.79 1.54
C ALA A 61 9.61 11.43 0.22
N ALA A 62 10.83 10.86 0.27
CA ALA A 62 11.56 10.39 -0.90
C ALA A 62 10.76 9.31 -1.65
N GLN A 63 10.12 8.40 -0.91
CA GLN A 63 9.27 7.38 -1.52
C GLN A 63 8.08 8.00 -2.26
N CYS A 64 7.34 8.92 -1.60
CA CYS A 64 6.21 9.61 -2.23
C CYS A 64 6.63 10.37 -3.49
N VAL A 65 7.74 11.11 -3.43
CA VAL A 65 8.29 11.86 -4.58
C VAL A 65 8.71 10.92 -5.70
N SER A 66 9.37 9.80 -5.39
CA SER A 66 9.80 8.83 -6.39
C SER A 66 8.61 8.21 -7.12
N TRP A 67 7.57 7.79 -6.39
CA TRP A 67 6.38 7.18 -6.95
C TRP A 67 5.60 8.19 -7.81
N TYR A 68 5.40 9.40 -7.29
CA TYR A 68 4.79 10.50 -8.03
C TYR A 68 5.55 10.78 -9.34
N SER A 69 6.88 10.85 -9.27
CA SER A 69 7.71 11.15 -10.44
C SER A 69 7.59 10.08 -11.51
N VAL A 70 7.59 8.80 -11.12
CA VAL A 70 7.39 7.69 -12.06
C VAL A 70 5.99 7.74 -12.68
N CYS A 71 4.95 7.97 -11.87
CA CYS A 71 3.59 8.15 -12.40
C CYS A 71 3.50 9.32 -13.39
N TYR A 72 4.12 10.45 -13.06
CA TYR A 72 4.03 11.66 -13.88
C TYR A 72 4.82 11.56 -15.19
N PHE A 73 6.08 11.10 -15.14
CA PHE A 73 6.97 11.11 -16.30
C PHE A 73 6.90 9.85 -17.16
N LEU A 74 6.57 8.70 -16.58
CA LEU A 74 6.67 7.39 -17.26
C LEU A 74 5.32 6.72 -17.54
N MET A 75 4.25 7.12 -16.85
CA MET A 75 2.91 6.52 -16.97
C MET A 75 1.86 7.47 -17.57
N GLU A 76 2.29 8.59 -18.15
CA GLU A 76 1.37 9.48 -18.87
C GLU A 76 0.76 8.74 -20.06
N ALA A 77 -0.57 8.72 -20.11
CA ALA A 77 -1.32 8.11 -21.20
C ALA A 77 -1.06 8.83 -22.53
N THR A 78 -0.52 8.11 -23.51
CA THR A 78 -0.35 8.63 -24.88
C THR A 78 -1.70 8.85 -25.54
N PRO A 79 -1.84 9.81 -26.48
CA PRO A 79 -3.09 10.04 -27.22
C PRO A 79 -3.66 8.75 -27.83
N GLU A 80 -2.80 7.93 -28.39
CA GLU A 80 -3.17 6.69 -29.06
C GLU A 80 -3.66 5.63 -28.05
N ALA A 81 -3.04 5.56 -26.86
CA ALA A 81 -3.54 4.69 -25.78
C ALA A 81 -4.91 5.11 -25.26
N ARG A 82 -5.18 6.41 -25.23
CA ARG A 82 -6.52 6.94 -24.87
C ARG A 82 -7.55 6.55 -25.90
N GLU A 83 -7.23 6.66 -27.19
CA GLU A 83 -8.14 6.24 -28.25
C GLU A 83 -8.42 4.75 -28.22
N ALA A 84 -7.42 3.91 -27.94
CA ALA A 84 -7.57 2.47 -27.84
C ALA A 84 -8.51 2.06 -26.69
N ILE A 85 -8.43 2.72 -25.52
CA ILE A 85 -9.22 2.34 -24.34
C ILE A 85 -10.59 3.06 -24.26
N ALA A 86 -10.78 4.17 -24.98
CA ALA A 86 -12.01 4.96 -24.94
C ALA A 86 -13.30 4.16 -25.17
N PRO A 87 -13.39 3.26 -26.18
CA PRO A 87 -14.61 2.47 -26.40
C PRO A 87 -14.95 1.56 -25.21
N ALA A 88 -13.93 0.97 -24.56
CA ALA A 88 -14.11 0.08 -23.43
C ALA A 88 -14.59 0.85 -22.19
N LEU A 89 -13.97 2.00 -21.87
CA LEU A 89 -14.38 2.83 -20.74
C LEU A 89 -15.75 3.46 -20.95
N LEU A 90 -16.08 3.89 -22.18
CA LEU A 90 -17.37 4.46 -22.51
C LEU A 90 -18.49 3.42 -22.35
N LYS A 91 -18.28 2.20 -22.85
CA LYS A 91 -19.25 1.11 -22.73
C LYS A 91 -19.49 0.70 -21.28
N LYS A 92 -18.44 0.66 -20.46
CA LYS A 92 -18.50 0.10 -19.10
C LYS A 92 -18.88 1.12 -18.02
N TYR A 93 -18.36 2.34 -18.12
CA TYR A 93 -18.53 3.37 -17.10
C TYR A 93 -19.22 4.64 -17.62
N GLY A 94 -19.51 4.74 -18.92
CA GLY A 94 -20.05 5.96 -19.53
C GLY A 94 -19.04 7.11 -19.58
N VAL A 95 -17.75 6.81 -19.50
CA VAL A 95 -16.66 7.81 -19.43
C VAL A 95 -15.81 7.77 -20.70
N ASP A 96 -15.63 8.93 -21.34
CA ASP A 96 -14.68 9.06 -22.44
C ASP A 96 -13.24 9.27 -21.91
N ALA A 97 -12.35 8.34 -22.27
CA ALA A 97 -10.93 8.36 -21.89
C ALA A 97 -10.17 9.57 -22.47
N ARG A 98 -10.69 10.21 -23.52
CA ARG A 98 -10.07 11.36 -24.19
C ARG A 98 -10.24 12.66 -23.41
N GLU A 99 -11.24 12.72 -22.54
CA GLU A 99 -11.63 13.93 -21.80
C GLU A 99 -11.18 13.90 -20.33
N ARG A 100 -10.63 12.77 -19.87
CA ARG A 100 -10.26 12.54 -18.48
C ARG A 100 -8.78 12.23 -18.36
N SER A 101 -8.14 12.76 -17.31
CA SER A 101 -6.78 12.35 -16.97
C SER A 101 -6.80 10.92 -16.41
N LEU A 102 -5.82 10.12 -16.82
CA LEU A 102 -5.73 8.70 -16.51
C LEU A 102 -4.28 8.23 -16.71
N LEU A 103 -3.87 7.31 -15.85
CA LEU A 103 -2.64 6.56 -15.99
C LEU A 103 -2.97 5.30 -16.79
N ILE A 104 -2.39 5.13 -17.98
CA ILE A 104 -2.61 3.95 -18.81
C ILE A 104 -1.32 3.13 -18.87
N SER A 105 -1.49 1.84 -18.58
CA SER A 105 -0.50 0.79 -18.71
C SER A 105 -0.38 0.27 -20.15
N ASP A 106 0.02 1.14 -21.09
CA ASP A 106 0.18 0.79 -22.52
C ASP A 106 1.55 0.16 -22.78
N TYR A 107 1.75 -1.06 -22.28
CA TYR A 107 3.07 -1.71 -22.24
C TYR A 107 3.55 -2.23 -23.60
N TYR A 108 2.64 -2.67 -24.47
CA TYR A 108 2.97 -3.32 -25.72
C TYR A 108 1.98 -2.92 -26.81
N ARG A 109 2.51 -2.50 -27.96
CA ARG A 109 1.73 -2.08 -29.13
C ARG A 109 2.47 -2.42 -30.42
N ASP A 110 1.74 -2.94 -31.39
CA ASP A 110 2.22 -3.15 -32.77
C ASP A 110 3.56 -3.89 -32.89
N GLY A 111 3.80 -4.90 -32.03
CA GLY A 111 5.06 -5.65 -32.06
C GLY A 111 6.17 -5.11 -31.17
N HIS A 112 5.95 -3.96 -30.52
CA HIS A 112 6.98 -3.23 -29.77
C HIS A 112 6.54 -2.92 -28.33
N TYR A 113 7.48 -3.05 -27.40
CA TYR A 113 7.28 -2.63 -26.01
C TYR A 113 7.50 -1.13 -25.86
N ASN A 114 6.58 -0.46 -25.18
CA ASN A 114 6.74 0.93 -24.79
C ASN A 114 7.68 1.00 -23.57
N THR A 115 8.88 1.53 -23.79
CA THR A 115 9.96 1.51 -22.79
C THR A 115 9.62 2.29 -21.51
N LYS A 116 8.83 3.37 -21.61
CA LYS A 116 8.46 4.20 -20.46
C LYS A 116 7.57 3.47 -19.45
N PRO A 117 6.38 2.97 -19.80
CA PRO A 117 5.54 2.23 -18.85
C PRO A 117 6.19 0.92 -18.44
N VAL A 118 7.01 0.27 -19.29
CA VAL A 118 7.82 -0.90 -18.90
C VAL A 118 8.86 -0.56 -17.82
N ALA A 119 9.55 0.59 -17.93
CA ALA A 119 10.45 1.04 -16.88
C ALA A 119 9.70 1.40 -15.58
N ALA A 120 8.51 2.01 -15.70
CA ALA A 120 7.67 2.34 -14.55
C ALA A 120 7.23 1.10 -13.78
N ILE A 121 6.70 0.08 -14.48
CA ILE A 121 6.27 -1.15 -13.83
C ILE A 121 7.43 -1.92 -13.21
N PHE A 122 8.61 -1.94 -13.87
CA PHE A 122 9.80 -2.54 -13.29
C PHE A 122 10.18 -1.85 -11.97
N PHE A 123 10.20 -0.52 -11.95
CA PHE A 123 10.45 0.26 -10.74
C PHE A 123 9.44 -0.08 -9.63
N PHE A 124 8.14 -0.06 -9.91
CA PHE A 124 7.11 -0.37 -8.92
C PHE A 124 7.25 -1.79 -8.35
N ASN A 125 7.55 -2.79 -9.19
CA ASN A 125 7.75 -4.17 -8.74
C ASN A 125 9.00 -4.31 -7.87
N VAL A 126 10.09 -3.63 -8.19
CA VAL A 126 11.31 -3.64 -7.37
C VAL A 126 11.02 -3.05 -5.98
N VAL A 127 10.38 -1.88 -5.94
CA VAL A 127 9.99 -1.22 -4.68
C VAL A 127 9.09 -2.11 -3.84
N LEU A 128 8.01 -2.65 -4.43
CA LEU A 128 7.07 -3.54 -3.73
C LEU A 128 7.78 -4.82 -3.26
N GLY A 129 8.61 -5.42 -4.11
CA GLY A 129 9.35 -6.65 -3.79
C GLY A 129 10.33 -6.46 -2.63
N VAL A 130 11.06 -5.34 -2.60
CA VAL A 130 11.96 -5.00 -1.49
C VAL A 130 11.16 -4.79 -0.20
N GLY A 131 10.10 -3.98 -0.23
CA GLY A 131 9.24 -3.74 0.94
C GLY A 131 8.66 -5.05 1.48
N PHE A 132 8.05 -5.88 0.62
CA PHE A 132 7.50 -7.17 1.05
C PHE A 132 8.54 -8.13 1.62
N THR A 133 9.73 -8.19 1.01
CA THR A 133 10.82 -9.03 1.51
C THR A 133 11.25 -8.56 2.90
N PHE A 134 11.34 -7.24 3.10
CA PHE A 134 11.66 -6.63 4.38
C PHE A 134 10.59 -6.91 5.45
N MET A 135 9.30 -6.76 5.12
CA MET A 135 8.19 -7.12 6.01
C MET A 135 8.25 -8.59 6.42
N ILE A 136 8.45 -9.51 5.47
CA ILE A 136 8.52 -10.95 5.75
C ILE A 136 9.69 -11.24 6.68
N TYR A 137 10.86 -10.64 6.41
CA TYR A 137 12.03 -10.76 7.27
C TYR A 137 11.74 -10.31 8.71
N CYS A 138 11.24 -9.09 8.89
CA CYS A 138 10.91 -8.54 10.20
C CYS A 138 9.78 -9.32 10.90
N GLY A 139 8.75 -9.72 10.16
CA GLY A 139 7.61 -10.48 10.67
C GLY A 139 8.02 -11.86 11.19
N VAL A 140 8.75 -12.63 10.37
CA VAL A 140 9.29 -13.95 10.75
C VAL A 140 10.27 -13.80 11.92
N GLY A 141 11.15 -12.80 11.88
CA GLY A 141 12.08 -12.50 12.98
C GLY A 141 11.36 -12.22 14.30
N THR A 142 10.26 -11.46 14.25
CA THR A 142 9.46 -11.15 15.43
C THR A 142 8.80 -12.41 16.01
N ILE A 143 8.20 -13.26 15.16
CA ILE A 143 7.58 -14.53 15.59
C ILE A 143 8.61 -15.44 16.27
N ARG A 144 9.80 -15.58 15.66
CA ARG A 144 10.89 -16.41 16.19
C ARG A 144 11.38 -15.90 17.54
N CYS A 145 11.64 -14.60 17.65
CA CYS A 145 12.14 -14.02 18.88
C CYS A 145 11.10 -14.07 20.02
N LEU A 146 9.84 -13.75 19.72
CA LEU A 146 8.75 -13.83 20.70
C LEU A 146 8.58 -15.25 21.24
N SER A 147 8.72 -16.26 20.38
CA SER A 147 8.65 -17.67 20.78
C SER A 147 9.78 -18.06 21.75
N ALA A 148 10.97 -17.49 21.59
CA ALA A 148 12.11 -17.72 22.49
C ALA A 148 11.96 -16.98 23.83
N VAL A 149 11.56 -15.71 23.81
CA VAL A 149 11.40 -14.87 25.02
C VAL A 149 10.25 -15.37 25.92
N ASN A 150 9.25 -16.04 25.35
CA ASN A 150 8.12 -16.61 26.07
C ASN A 150 8.48 -17.58 27.21
N GLN A 151 9.71 -18.09 27.26
CA GLN A 151 10.20 -18.95 28.34
C GLN A 151 10.53 -18.18 29.64
N HIS A 152 10.76 -16.86 29.58
CA HIS A 152 11.31 -16.08 30.70
C HIS A 152 10.37 -15.01 31.27
N ILE A 153 9.15 -14.87 30.75
CA ILE A 153 8.19 -13.82 31.16
C ILE A 153 6.94 -14.39 31.85
N SER A 154 6.31 -13.57 32.71
CA SER A 154 5.07 -13.94 33.39
C SER A 154 3.95 -14.29 32.39
N ALA A 155 3.04 -15.18 32.79
CA ALA A 155 1.92 -15.60 31.94
C ALA A 155 1.01 -14.43 31.52
N GLN A 156 0.85 -13.41 32.36
CA GLN A 156 0.04 -12.23 32.08
C GLN A 156 0.72 -11.30 31.07
N THR A 157 2.01 -11.00 31.26
CA THR A 157 2.81 -10.20 30.31
C THR A 157 2.90 -10.90 28.95
N ARG A 158 3.06 -12.22 28.95
CA ARG A 158 3.06 -13.06 27.73
C ARG A 158 1.76 -12.93 26.95
N LYS A 159 0.63 -13.02 27.62
CA LYS A 159 -0.69 -12.92 26.98
C LYS A 159 -0.89 -11.53 26.35
N LEU A 160 -0.47 -10.47 27.03
CA LEU A 160 -0.56 -9.10 26.51
C LEU A 160 0.34 -8.88 25.29
N GLN A 161 1.61 -9.28 25.36
CA GLN A 161 2.56 -9.16 24.23
C GLN A 161 2.10 -9.94 23.01
N TYR A 162 1.56 -11.16 23.19
CA TYR A 162 1.00 -11.94 22.09
C TYR A 162 -0.26 -11.32 21.49
N GLN A 163 -1.15 -10.75 22.31
CA GLN A 163 -2.35 -10.07 21.82
C GLN A 163 -2.00 -8.82 21.01
N LEU A 164 -1.07 -8.00 21.51
CA LEU A 164 -0.55 -6.84 20.79
C LEU A 164 0.08 -7.29 19.48
N PHE A 165 0.99 -8.27 19.51
CA PHE A 165 1.64 -8.79 18.31
C PHE A 165 0.66 -9.34 17.26
N ARG A 166 -0.33 -10.15 17.68
CA ARG A 166 -1.34 -10.73 16.79
C ARG A 166 -2.19 -9.66 16.11
N MET A 167 -2.65 -8.68 16.88
CA MET A 167 -3.44 -7.56 16.36
C MET A 167 -2.65 -6.74 15.37
N LEU A 168 -1.45 -6.35 15.76
CA LEU A 168 -0.54 -5.57 14.94
C LEU A 168 -0.23 -6.34 13.64
N THR A 169 -0.02 -7.65 13.69
CA THR A 169 0.18 -8.51 12.50
C THR A 169 -1.04 -8.51 11.58
N ILE A 170 -2.25 -8.68 12.12
CA ILE A 170 -3.49 -8.67 11.34
C ILE A 170 -3.69 -7.29 10.69
N GLN A 171 -3.50 -6.21 11.45
CA GLN A 171 -3.58 -4.84 10.94
C GLN A 171 -2.62 -4.60 9.78
N THR A 172 -1.48 -5.31 9.75
CA THR A 172 -0.53 -5.17 8.65
C THR A 172 -0.78 -6.09 7.47
N ILE A 173 -1.44 -7.24 7.69
CA ILE A 173 -1.89 -8.13 6.61
C ILE A 173 -3.04 -7.50 5.81
N ILE A 174 -3.92 -6.72 6.46
CA ILE A 174 -5.05 -6.05 5.79
C ILE A 174 -4.61 -5.16 4.61
N PRO A 175 -3.74 -4.15 4.78
CA PRO A 175 -3.29 -3.34 3.66
C PRO A 175 -2.48 -4.17 2.64
N LEU A 176 -1.81 -5.25 3.05
CA LEU A 176 -1.11 -6.16 2.13
C LEU A 176 -2.09 -6.88 1.19
N CYS A 177 -3.14 -7.50 1.74
CA CYS A 177 -4.16 -8.22 0.98
C CYS A 177 -5.15 -7.31 0.24
N SER A 178 -5.36 -6.08 0.73
CA SER A 178 -6.29 -5.13 0.11
C SER A 178 -5.56 -4.21 -0.86
N VAL A 179 -4.70 -3.32 -0.36
CA VAL A 179 -4.10 -2.23 -1.15
C VAL A 179 -3.01 -2.76 -2.08
N HIS A 180 -2.07 -3.52 -1.53
CA HIS A 180 -0.90 -3.91 -2.31
C HIS A 180 -1.21 -5.02 -3.31
N PHE A 181 -2.08 -5.96 -2.96
CA PHE A 181 -2.61 -6.94 -3.91
C PHE A 181 -3.36 -6.28 -5.06
N ALA A 182 -4.23 -5.31 -4.77
CA ALA A 182 -4.95 -4.55 -5.80
C ALA A 182 -3.98 -3.77 -6.71
N CYS A 183 -2.96 -3.13 -6.11
CA CYS A 183 -1.94 -2.40 -6.85
C CYS A 183 -1.10 -3.33 -7.75
N ALA A 184 -0.61 -4.45 -7.21
CA ALA A 184 0.15 -5.45 -7.96
C ALA A 184 -0.68 -6.03 -9.11
N SER A 185 -1.96 -6.35 -8.86
CA SER A 185 -2.89 -6.83 -9.90
C SER A 185 -3.08 -5.80 -11.01
N THR A 186 -3.28 -4.53 -10.65
CA THR A 186 -3.45 -3.42 -11.60
C THR A 186 -2.22 -3.19 -12.48
N LEU A 187 -1.02 -3.41 -11.93
CA LEU A 187 0.22 -3.26 -12.67
C LEU A 187 0.53 -4.48 -13.55
N ILE A 188 0.37 -5.69 -13.01
CA ILE A 188 0.85 -6.92 -13.66
C ILE A 188 -0.13 -7.45 -14.71
N ILE A 189 -1.44 -7.42 -14.45
CA ILE A 189 -2.44 -8.00 -15.35
C ILE A 189 -2.40 -7.42 -16.77
N PRO A 190 -2.27 -6.09 -16.97
CA PRO A 190 -2.17 -5.53 -18.31
C PRO A 190 -0.91 -5.94 -19.08
N VAL A 191 0.18 -6.34 -18.39
CA VAL A 191 1.41 -6.85 -19.05
C VAL A 191 1.15 -8.13 -19.83
N PHE A 192 0.29 -8.99 -19.30
CA PHE A 192 -0.04 -10.28 -19.89
C PHE A 192 -1.20 -10.21 -20.90
N GLY A 193 -1.76 -9.02 -21.13
CA GLY A 193 -2.91 -8.84 -22.02
C GLY A 193 -4.18 -9.56 -21.55
N LEU A 194 -4.26 -9.89 -20.25
CA LEU A 194 -5.40 -10.62 -19.68
C LEU A 194 -6.62 -9.71 -19.51
N ALA A 195 -7.82 -10.31 -19.53
CA ALA A 195 -9.09 -9.61 -19.43
C ALA A 195 -9.16 -8.70 -18.20
N GLN A 196 -9.46 -7.42 -18.41
CA GLN A 196 -9.51 -6.39 -17.36
C GLN A 196 -10.70 -6.52 -16.40
N GLU A 197 -11.54 -7.54 -16.54
CA GLU A 197 -12.68 -7.77 -15.65
C GLU A 197 -12.23 -8.02 -14.20
N PHE A 198 -11.07 -8.67 -13.99
CA PHE A 198 -10.50 -8.86 -12.65
C PHE A 198 -10.05 -7.55 -11.99
N LEU A 199 -9.75 -6.51 -12.78
CA LEU A 199 -9.33 -5.20 -12.25
C LEU A 199 -10.49 -4.45 -11.57
N ASP A 200 -11.75 -4.80 -11.87
CA ASP A 200 -12.89 -4.21 -11.17
C ASP A 200 -12.90 -4.54 -9.69
N VAL A 201 -12.38 -5.72 -9.31
CA VAL A 201 -12.29 -6.16 -7.92
C VAL A 201 -11.24 -5.36 -7.14
N CYS A 202 -10.26 -4.75 -7.83
CA CYS A 202 -9.24 -3.93 -7.21
C CYS A 202 -9.81 -2.63 -6.61
N SER A 203 -10.82 -2.03 -7.25
CA SER A 203 -11.45 -0.78 -6.78
C SER A 203 -12.14 -0.91 -5.40
N PRO A 204 -13.03 -1.89 -5.15
CA PRO A 204 -13.62 -2.08 -3.82
C PRO A 204 -12.56 -2.51 -2.80
N LEU A 205 -11.57 -3.34 -3.15
CA LEU A 205 -10.48 -3.69 -2.23
C LEU A 205 -9.72 -2.45 -1.74
N LEU A 206 -9.45 -1.49 -2.64
CA LEU A 206 -8.83 -0.21 -2.29
C LEU A 206 -9.75 0.73 -1.50
N SER A 207 -11.06 0.57 -1.57
CA SER A 207 -12.02 1.41 -0.82
C SER A 207 -12.28 0.85 0.59
N PHE A 208 -12.29 -0.47 0.72
CA PHE A 208 -12.60 -1.14 1.99
C PHE A 208 -11.40 -1.29 2.93
N PHE A 209 -10.16 -1.03 2.49
CA PHE A 209 -9.00 -1.24 3.36
C PHE A 209 -9.08 -0.42 4.66
N ALA A 210 -9.43 0.87 4.60
CA ALA A 210 -9.45 1.74 5.77
C ALA A 210 -10.57 1.34 6.77
N PRO A 211 -11.81 1.08 6.32
CA PRO A 211 -12.84 0.49 7.18
C PRO A 211 -12.42 -0.86 7.79
N LEU A 212 -11.81 -1.75 7.00
CA LEU A 212 -11.38 -3.06 7.48
C LEU A 212 -10.26 -2.93 8.52
N ASP A 213 -9.31 -2.02 8.32
CA ASP A 213 -8.23 -1.75 9.26
C ASP A 213 -8.76 -1.24 10.60
N ALA A 214 -9.66 -0.25 10.55
CA ALA A 214 -10.31 0.29 11.74
C ALA A 214 -11.13 -0.78 12.49
N LEU A 215 -11.89 -1.60 11.75
CA LEU A 215 -12.68 -2.68 12.33
C LEU A 215 -11.79 -3.73 12.99
N ALA A 216 -10.68 -4.10 12.35
CA ALA A 216 -9.73 -5.06 12.91
C ALA A 216 -9.14 -4.56 14.23
N VAL A 217 -8.75 -3.28 14.31
CA VAL A 217 -8.27 -2.66 15.55
C VAL A 217 -9.32 -2.72 16.66
N ILE A 218 -10.57 -2.33 16.36
CA ILE A 218 -11.67 -2.34 17.34
C ILE A 218 -11.96 -3.76 17.83
N LEU A 219 -12.05 -4.74 16.93
CA LEU A 219 -12.40 -6.13 17.28
C LEU A 219 -11.27 -6.88 17.99
N LEU A 220 -10.00 -6.54 17.73
CA LEU A 220 -8.85 -7.25 18.29
C LEU A 220 -8.39 -6.65 19.63
N MET A 221 -8.58 -5.35 19.89
CA MET A 221 -8.28 -4.73 21.18
C MET A 221 -9.37 -5.02 22.21
N SER A 222 -9.01 -5.67 23.32
CA SER A 222 -9.94 -5.88 24.45
C SER A 222 -10.49 -4.58 25.02
N ASP A 223 -9.65 -3.54 25.08
CA ASP A 223 -10.04 -2.24 25.64
C ASP A 223 -10.99 -1.48 24.70
N TYR A 224 -10.73 -1.50 23.39
CA TYR A 224 -11.64 -0.91 22.41
C TYR A 224 -12.95 -1.69 22.29
N ARG A 225 -12.93 -3.02 22.30
CA ARG A 225 -14.18 -3.80 22.37
C ARG A 225 -15.01 -3.43 23.60
N ARG A 226 -14.37 -3.34 24.77
CA ARG A 226 -15.06 -2.99 26.01
C ARG A 226 -15.63 -1.56 25.96
N ALA A 227 -14.90 -0.61 25.37
CA ALA A 227 -15.41 0.74 25.16
C ALA A 227 -16.57 0.77 24.16
N ALA A 228 -16.45 0.07 23.02
CA ALA A 228 -17.50 -0.04 22.02
C ALA A 228 -18.78 -0.68 22.59
N SER A 229 -18.66 -1.78 23.32
CA SER A 229 -19.79 -2.43 23.99
C SER A 229 -20.46 -1.58 25.08
N LYS A 230 -19.80 -0.53 25.59
CA LYS A 230 -20.42 0.46 26.48
C LYS A 230 -21.11 1.59 25.73
N MET A 231 -20.65 1.92 24.52
CA MET A 231 -21.27 2.94 23.66
C MET A 231 -22.50 2.41 22.92
N ILE A 232 -22.50 1.16 22.47
CA ILE A 232 -23.62 0.52 21.76
C ILE A 232 -24.94 0.53 22.55
N PRO A 233 -24.99 0.24 23.87
CA PRO A 233 -26.23 0.34 24.66
C PRO A 233 -26.67 1.79 24.99
N CYS A 234 -25.93 2.81 24.54
CA CYS A 234 -26.27 4.23 24.70
C CYS A 234 -26.73 4.90 23.39
N ILE A 235 -26.89 4.13 22.31
CA ILE A 235 -27.51 4.54 21.03
C ILE A 235 -28.82 3.76 20.89
#